data_AF-A0A645IFB7-F1
#
_entry.id   AF-A0A645IFB7-F1
#
_cell.length_a   1.000
_cell.length_b   1.000
_cell.length_c   1.000
_cell.angle_alpha   90.00
_cell.angle_beta   90.00
_cell.angle_gamma   90.00
#
_symmetry.space_group_name_H-M   'P 1'
#
loop_
_entity.id
_entity.type
_entity.pdbx_description
1 polymer ?
#
loop_
_entity_poly.entity_id
_entity_poly.type
_entity_poly.pdbx_seq_one_letter_code
_entity_poly.pdbx_strand_id
1 'polypeptide(L)' 'MLQNTQLLANETYFERMMQPIVIGEFYTRQHIKLTPDATRTINQLVVAEYMNEFSAGGRVGLRAMV' A
#
# COMPACT_ATOMS: atom_id res chain seq x y z
N MET A 1 9.90 5.30 20.35
CA MET A 1 8.94 6.23 19.70
C MET A 1 9.23 6.49 18.20
N LEU A 2 10.30 5.94 17.60
CA LEU A 2 10.67 6.23 16.20
C LEU A 2 9.97 5.36 15.14
N GLN A 3 9.40 4.21 15.53
CA GLN A 3 8.72 3.30 14.58
C GLN A 3 7.36 3.85 14.12
N ASN A 4 6.64 4.54 15.00
CA ASN A 4 5.33 5.13 14.65
C ASN A 4 5.46 6.24 13.60
N THR A 5 6.51 7.07 13.62
CA THR A 5 6.66 8.17 12.67
C THR A 5 6.99 7.68 11.26
N GLN A 6 7.72 6.58 11.13
CA GLN A 6 8.00 5.95 9.82
C GLN A 6 6.76 5.27 9.25
N LEU A 7 6.01 4.55 10.08
CA LEU A 7 4.73 3.95 9.71
C LEU A 7 3.71 5.01 9.27
N LEU A 8 3.58 6.11 10.00
CA LEU A 8 2.66 7.21 9.68
C LEU A 8 3.03 7.90 8.36
N ALA A 9 4.32 8.09 8.10
CA ALA A 9 4.80 8.64 6.84
C ALA A 9 4.52 7.69 5.65
N ASN A 10 4.63 6.39 5.88
CA ASN A 10 4.36 5.34 4.91
C ASN A 10 2.87 5.22 4.57
N GLU A 11 1.97 5.25 5.55
CA GLU A 11 0.52 5.31 5.31
C GLU A 11 0.13 6.58 4.53
N THR A 12 0.64 7.73 4.96
CA THR A 12 0.36 9.01 4.30
C THR A 12 0.87 9.03 2.85
N TYR A 13 2.05 8.46 2.59
CA TYR A 13 2.59 8.30 1.24
C TYR A 13 1.70 7.39 0.39
N PHE A 14 1.29 6.26 0.96
CA PHE A 14 0.46 5.29 0.27
C PHE A 14 -0.89 5.88 -0.17
N GLU A 15 -1.57 6.58 0.75
CA GLU A 15 -2.86 7.21 0.48
C GLU A 15 -2.76 8.29 -0.62
N ARG A 16 -1.68 9.08 -0.61
CA ARG A 16 -1.54 10.22 -1.54
C ARG A 16 -1.02 9.84 -2.92
N MET A 17 -0.19 8.80 -3.03
CA MET A 17 0.46 8.44 -4.29
C MET A 17 -0.01 7.11 -4.87
N MET A 18 -0.06 6.05 -4.07
CA MET A 18 -0.33 4.68 -4.57
C MET A 18 -1.82 4.43 -4.80
N GLN A 19 -2.66 4.89 -3.87
CA GLN A 19 -4.11 4.71 -3.95
C GLN A 19 -4.74 5.24 -5.26
N PRO A 20 -4.45 6.47 -5.73
CA PRO A 20 -5.00 6.94 -7.01
C PRO A 20 -4.48 6.16 -8.22
N ILE A 21 -3.25 5.62 -8.17
CA ILE A 21 -2.71 4.78 -9.25
C ILE A 21 -3.47 3.47 -9.32
N VAL A 22 -3.63 2.77 -8.19
CA VAL A 22 -4.29 1.46 -8.15
C VAL A 22 -5.76 1.58 -8.56
N ILE A 23 -6.49 2.55 -7.99
CA ILE A 23 -7.88 2.81 -8.36
C ILE A 23 -8.01 3.23 -9.83
N GLY A 24 -7.06 4.05 -10.31
CA GLY A 24 -6.95 4.46 -11.71
C GLY A 24 -6.80 3.28 -12.67
N GLU A 25 -6.02 2.25 -12.31
CA GLU A 25 -5.85 1.03 -13.13
C GLU A 25 -7.14 0.22 -13.23
N PHE A 26 -7.85 0.02 -12.11
CA PHE A 26 -9.12 -0.70 -12.09
C PHE A 26 -10.19 0.01 -12.93
N TYR A 27 -10.29 1.34 -12.82
CA TYR A 27 -11.31 2.11 -13.52
C TYR A 27 -10.96 2.36 -15.00
N THR A 28 -9.73 2.77 -15.27
CA THR A 28 -9.32 3.30 -16.58
C THR A 28 -8.88 2.20 -17.54
N ARG A 29 -8.12 1.20 -17.05
CA ARG A 29 -7.58 0.14 -17.91
C ARG A 29 -8.45 -1.11 -17.93
N GLN A 30 -9.00 -1.49 -16.78
CA GLN A 30 -9.80 -2.71 -16.65
C GLN A 30 -11.30 -2.45 -16.83
N HIS A 31 -11.72 -1.18 -16.91
CA HIS A 31 -13.13 -0.77 -17.01
C HIS A 31 -14.02 -1.39 -15.93
N ILE A 32 -13.45 -1.68 -14.75
CA ILE A 32 -14.17 -2.25 -13.62
C ILE A 32 -14.92 -1.12 -12.94
N LYS A 33 -16.24 -1.26 -12.83
CA LYS A 33 -17.07 -0.30 -12.10
C LYS A 33 -16.86 -0.49 -10.60
N LEU A 34 -16.13 0.44 -9.99
CA LEU A 34 -15.86 0.44 -8.56
C LEU A 34 -17.04 1.01 -7.78
N THR A 35 -17.57 0.20 -6.86
CA THR A 35 -18.52 0.67 -5.83
C THR A 35 -17.74 1.21 -4.63
N PRO A 36 -18.35 2.06 -3.78
CA PRO A 36 -17.67 2.54 -2.57
C PRO A 36 -17.12 1.44 -1.66
N ASP A 37 -17.86 0.32 -1.51
CA ASP A 37 -17.41 -0.83 -0.73
C ASP A 37 -16.24 -1.58 -1.40
N ALA A 38 -16.29 -1.75 -2.73
CA ALA A 38 -15.17 -2.36 -3.46
C ALA A 38 -13.91 -1.50 -3.35
N THR A 39 -14.03 -0.18 -3.50
CA THR A 39 -12.92 0.77 -3.33
C THR A 39 -12.32 0.68 -1.93
N ARG A 40 -13.15 0.64 -0.87
CA ARG A 40 -12.67 0.48 0.50
C ARG A 40 -11.92 -0.84 0.70
N THR A 41 -12.45 -1.92 0.15
CA THR A 41 -11.84 -3.26 0.24
C THR A 41 -10.49 -3.29 -0.48
N ILE A 42 -10.41 -2.75 -1.70
CA ILE A 42 -9.16 -2.64 -2.46
C ILE A 42 -8.14 -1.81 -1.67
N ASN A 43 -8.55 -0.68 -1.12
CA ASN A 43 -7.66 0.16 -0.32
C ASN A 43 -7.06 -0.60 0.87
N GLN A 44 -7.89 -1.36 1.61
CA GLN A 44 -7.43 -2.15 2.74
C GLN A 44 -6.43 -3.25 2.33
N LEU A 45 -6.72 -3.97 1.24
CA LEU A 45 -5.86 -5.04 0.74
C LEU A 45 -4.49 -4.52 0.30
N VAL A 46 -4.47 -3.39 -0.42
CA VAL A 46 -3.22 -2.85 -0.96
C VAL A 46 -2.37 -2.21 0.16
N VAL A 47 -2.98 -1.55 1.15
CA VAL A 47 -2.26 -1.09 2.37
C VAL A 47 -1.66 -2.28 3.12
N ALA A 48 -2.43 -3.35 3.30
CA ALA A 48 -1.95 -4.54 3.99
C ALA A 48 -0.75 -5.18 3.28
N GLU A 49 -0.80 -5.30 1.95
CA GLU A 49 0.31 -5.83 1.17
C GLU A 49 1.53 -4.91 1.23
N TYR A 50 1.34 -3.60 1.08
CA TYR A 50 2.42 -2.62 1.19
C TYR A 50 3.12 -2.68 2.56
N MET A 51 2.36 -2.77 3.66
CA MET A 51 2.94 -2.89 5.00
C MET A 51 3.63 -4.22 5.22
N ASN A 52 3.10 -5.30 4.64
CA ASN A 52 3.72 -6.62 4.66
C ASN A 52 5.06 -6.59 3.92
N GLU A 53 5.11 -6.06 2.70
CA GLU A 53 6.33 -5.90 1.91
C GLU A 53 7.33 -4.94 2.54
N PHE A 54 6.89 -3.85 3.17
CA PHE A 54 7.79 -2.95 3.91
C PHE A 54 8.43 -3.66 5.11
N SER A 55 7.61 -4.35 5.90
CA SER A 55 8.06 -5.11 7.08
C SER A 55 8.94 -6.30 6.69
N ALA A 56 8.64 -6.95 5.56
CA ALA A 56 9.41 -8.06 5.00
C ALA A 56 10.70 -7.57 4.31
N GLY A 57 10.66 -6.46 3.58
CA GLY A 57 11.81 -5.82 2.94
C GLY A 57 12.83 -5.32 3.94
N GLY A 58 12.38 -4.79 5.09
CA GLY A 58 13.24 -4.51 6.24
C GLY A 58 13.92 -5.77 6.81
N ARG A 59 13.30 -6.95 6.67
CA ARG A 59 13.88 -8.25 7.07
C ARG A 59 14.79 -8.86 6.00
N VAL A 60 14.50 -8.64 4.72
CA VAL A 60 15.32 -9.11 3.59
C VAL A 60 16.62 -8.32 3.49
N GLY A 61 16.61 -7.01 3.74
CA GLY A 61 17.82 -6.18 3.79
C GLY A 61 18.84 -6.62 4.84
N LEU A 62 18.39 -7.25 5.93
CA LEU A 62 19.25 -7.82 6.98
C LEU A 62 19.80 -9.23 6.64
N ARG A 63 19.18 -9.95 5.69
CA ARG A 63 19.63 -11.29 5.26
C ARG A 63 20.59 -11.27 4.09
N ALA A 64 20.62 -10.20 3.30
CA ALA A 64 21.58 -10.03 2.19
C ALA A 64 22.96 -9.52 2.65
N MET A 65 23.16 -9.30 3.96
CA MET A 65 24.40 -8.80 4.57
C MET A 65 25.03 -9.80 5.57
N VAL A 66 24.79 -11.11 5.43
CA VAL A 66 25.46 -12.17 6.21
C VAL A 66 26.01 -13.23 5.27
#